data_AF-A0A3P3WHQ7-F1
#
_entry.id   AF-A0A3P3WHQ7-F1
#
_cell.length_a   1.000
_cell.length_b   1.000
_cell.length_c   1.000
_cell.angle_alpha   90.00
_cell.angle_beta   90.00
_cell.angle_gamma   90.00
#
_symmetry.space_group_name_H-M   'P 1'
#
loop_
_entity.id
_entity.type
_entity.pdbx_description
1 polymer ?
#
loop_
_entity_poly.entity_id
_entity_poly.type
_entity_poly.pdbx_seq_one_letter_code
_entity_poly.pdbx_strand_id
1 'polypeptide(L)' 'MDIQLEKLELIKKLAETNDFAVVESIKKIFQKEKKDWWNELTDEQKADIEQGERDIENGDYVEFFSFIDPYLK' A
#
# COMPACT_ATOMS: atom_id res chain seq x y z
N MET A 1 -2.72 26.38 -5.90
CA MET A 1 -1.76 25.87 -4.91
C MET A 1 -0.46 25.61 -5.63
N ASP A 2 0.61 26.33 -5.27
CA ASP A 2 1.93 26.11 -5.85
C ASP A 2 2.66 25.07 -5.01
N ILE A 3 2.77 23.85 -5.54
CA ILE A 3 3.38 22.72 -4.83
C ILE A 3 4.86 22.94 -4.50
N GLN A 4 5.58 23.78 -5.27
CA GLN A 4 6.99 24.06 -4.99
C GLN A 4 7.12 25.02 -3.81
N LEU A 5 6.23 26.01 -3.73
CA LEU A 5 6.16 26.92 -2.59
C LEU A 5 5.82 26.17 -1.30
N GLU A 6 4.80 25.31 -1.33
CA GLU A 6 4.39 24.49 -0.19
C GLU A 6 5.53 23.57 0.31
N LYS A 7 6.26 22.94 -0.62
CA LYS A 7 7.44 22.13 -0.27
C LYS A 7 8.52 22.97 0.44
N LEU A 8 8.80 24.17 -0.06
CA LEU A 8 9.80 25.05 0.53
C LEU A 8 9.40 25.49 1.95
N GLU A 9 8.12 25.78 2.18
CA GLU A 9 7.59 26.14 3.50
C GLU A 9 7.72 24.98 4.50
N LEU A 10 7.42 23.76 4.07
CA LEU A 10 7.58 22.56 4.90
C LEU A 10 9.05 22.30 5.25
N ILE A 11 9.97 22.49 4.29
CA ILE A 11 11.42 22.35 4.54
C ILE A 11 11.89 23.36 5.58
N LYS A 12 11.45 24.62 5.49
CA LYS A 12 11.82 25.66 6.48
C LYS A 12 11.32 25.31 7.87
N LYS A 13 10.03 24.96 8.01
CA LYS A 13 9.44 24.55 9.30
C LYS A 13 10.17 23.35 9.92
N LEU A 14 10.58 22.39 9.08
CA LEU A 14 11.32 21.22 9.53
C LEU A 14 12.76 21.55 9.94
N ALA A 15 13.41 22.51 9.28
CA ALA A 15 14.76 22.96 9.64
C ALA A 15 14.80 23.77 10.95
N GLU A 16 13.71 24.47 11.27
CA GLU A 16 13.60 25.34 12.45
C GLU A 16 13.14 24.61 13.72
N THR A 17 12.46 23.45 13.58
CA THR A 17 11.92 22.73 14.72
C THR A 17 12.98 21.91 15.46
N ASN A 18 12.94 21.94 16.80
CA ASN A 18 13.70 21.04 17.68
C ASN A 18 12.80 19.95 18.29
N ASP A 19 11.53 19.89 17.90
CA ASP A 19 10.59 18.88 18.40
C ASP A 19 10.90 17.52 17.76
N PHE A 20 11.49 16.64 18.58
CA PHE A 20 11.88 15.30 18.16
C PHE A 20 10.68 14.46 17.66
N ALA A 21 9.50 14.62 18.25
CA ALA A 21 8.32 13.85 17.87
C ALA A 21 7.82 14.23 16.47
N VAL A 22 7.91 15.52 16.12
CA VAL A 22 7.59 16.02 14.77
C VAL A 22 8.56 15.44 13.73
N VAL A 23 9.86 15.50 14.01
CA VAL A 23 10.90 14.96 13.10
C VAL A 23 10.74 13.44 12.90
N GLU A 24 10.49 12.69 13.97
CA GLU A 24 10.30 11.24 13.90
C GLU A 24 9.05 10.86 13.09
N SER A 25 7.97 11.61 13.27
CA SER A 25 6.71 11.38 12.55
C SER A 25 6.89 11.60 11.04
N ILE A 26 7.57 12.69 10.64
CA ILE A 26 7.86 12.99 9.23
C ILE A 26 8.78 11.91 8.64
N LYS A 27 9.78 11.45 9.40
CA LYS A 27 10.65 10.35 8.98
C LYS A 27 9.86 9.07 8.69
N LYS A 28 8.87 8.72 9.52
CA LYS A 28 7.99 7.55 9.31
C LYS A 28 7.15 7.67 8.05
N ILE A 29 6.64 8.87 7.74
CA ILE A 29 5.85 9.13 6.53
C ILE A 29 6.70 8.82 5.28
N PHE A 30 7.92 9.36 5.20
CA PHE A 30 8.81 9.11 4.06
C PHE A 30 9.42 7.70 4.03
N GLN A 31 9.48 7.00 5.16
CA GLN A 31 9.90 5.60 5.22
C GLN A 31 8.80 4.63 4.75
N LYS A 32 7.52 4.97 4.98
CA LYS A 32 6.38 4.17 4.49
C LYS A 32 6.33 4.06 2.97
N GLU A 33 6.84 5.04 2.24
CA GLU A 33 6.83 5.04 0.77
C GLU A 33 7.80 4.03 0.12
N LYS A 34 8.62 3.30 0.90
CA LYS A 34 9.61 2.35 0.35
C LYS A 34 9.37 0.87 0.65
N LYS A 35 8.30 0.51 1.37
CA LYS A 35 7.93 -0.91 1.47
C LYS A 35 6.89 -1.22 0.40
N ASP A 36 7.37 -1.79 -0.69
CA ASP A 36 6.53 -2.53 -1.61
C ASP A 36 5.74 -3.55 -0.77
N TRP A 37 4.41 -3.48 -0.82
CA TRP A 37 3.51 -4.33 -0.05
C TRP A 37 3.78 -5.82 -0.33
N TRP A 38 4.33 -6.14 -1.51
CA TRP A 38 4.80 -7.47 -1.86
C TRP A 38 5.83 -8.01 -0.86
N ASN A 39 6.71 -7.15 -0.33
CA ASN A 39 7.72 -7.52 0.65
C ASN A 39 7.16 -7.69 2.07
N GLU A 40 5.88 -7.37 2.28
CA GLU A 40 5.20 -7.53 3.58
C GLU A 40 4.38 -8.83 3.65
N LEU A 41 4.19 -9.53 2.52
CA LEU A 41 3.50 -10.81 2.47
C LEU A 41 4.37 -11.97 2.97
N THR A 42 3.74 -12.93 3.65
CA THR A 42 4.37 -14.23 3.96
C THR A 42 4.58 -15.03 2.69
N ASP A 43 5.48 -16.03 2.74
CA ASP A 43 5.71 -16.92 1.60
C ASP A 43 4.44 -17.69 1.21
N GLU A 44 3.60 -18.04 2.18
CA GLU A 44 2.29 -18.67 1.95
C GLU A 44 1.34 -17.72 1.18
N GLN A 45 1.24 -16.46 1.60
CA GLN A 45 0.39 -15.47 0.90
C GLN A 45 0.87 -15.20 -0.53
N LYS A 46 2.19 -15.19 -0.76
CA LYS A 46 2.74 -15.08 -2.12
C LYS A 46 2.41 -16.30 -2.96
N ALA A 47 2.56 -17.50 -2.39
CA ALA A 47 2.24 -18.75 -3.07
C ALA A 47 0.74 -18.84 -3.44
N ASP A 48 -0.14 -18.35 -2.58
CA ASP A 48 -1.59 -18.27 -2.85
C ASP A 48 -1.90 -17.33 -4.02
N ILE A 49 -1.25 -16.16 -4.07
CA ILE A 49 -1.40 -15.21 -5.17
C ILE A 49 -0.89 -15.82 -6.48
N GLU A 50 0.30 -16.42 -6.48
CA GLU A 50 0.86 -17.10 -7.66
C GLU A 50 -0.02 -18.28 -8.11
N GLN A 51 -0.67 -18.98 -7.18
CA GLN A 51 -1.64 -20.02 -7.52
C GLN A 51 -2.89 -19.43 -8.17
N GLY A 52 -3.42 -18.33 -7.64
CA GLY A 52 -4.56 -17.63 -8.24
C GLY A 52 -4.26 -17.13 -9.66
N GLU A 53 -3.03 -16.65 -9.94
CA GLU A 53 -2.62 -16.29 -11.29
C GLU A 53 -2.65 -17.50 -12.24
N ARG A 54 -2.12 -18.65 -11.81
CA ARG A 54 -2.18 -19.90 -12.58
C ARG A 54 -3.62 -20.37 -12.82
N ASP A 55 -4.48 -20.26 -11.81
CA ASP A 55 -5.88 -20.65 -11.91
C ASP A 55 -6.60 -19.77 -12.95
N ILE A 56 -6.32 -18.46 -12.98
CA ILE A 56 -6.85 -17.56 -14.01
C ILE A 56 -6.35 -17.94 -15.41
N GLU A 57 -5.05 -18.21 -15.57
CA GLU A 57 -4.46 -18.64 -16.86
C GLU A 57 -5.07 -19.94 -17.38
N ASN A 58 -5.38 -20.88 -16.47
CA ASN A 58 -6.00 -22.15 -16.81
C ASN A 58 -7.52 -22.05 -17.02
N GLY A 59 -8.14 -20.91 -16.71
CA GLY A 59 -9.60 -20.73 -16.76
C GLY A 59 -10.34 -21.32 -15.55
N ASP A 60 -9.62 -21.65 -14.49
CA ASP A 60 -10.13 -22.21 -13.24
C ASP A 60 -10.67 -21.10 -12.31
N TYR A 61 -11.54 -20.25 -12.85
CA TYR A 61 -12.20 -19.18 -12.10
C TYR A 61 -13.70 -19.16 -12.38
N VAL A 62 -14.45 -18.54 -11.47
CA VAL A 62 -15.88 -18.29 -11.64
C VAL A 62 -16.19 -16.82 -11.39
N GLU A 63 -17.14 -16.29 -12.15
CA GLU A 63 -17.63 -14.92 -11.93
C GLU A 63 -18.26 -14.79 -10.54
N PHE A 64 -17.87 -13.75 -9.80
CA PHE A 64 -18.30 -13.56 -8.42
C PHE A 64 -19.83 -13.59 -8.27
N PHE A 65 -20.54 -12.92 -9.16
CA PHE A 65 -22.00 -12.89 -9.12
C PHE A 65 -22.63 -14.27 -9.39
N SER A 66 -22.04 -15.07 -10.28
CA SER A 66 -22.48 -16.43 -10.53
C SER A 66 -22.22 -17.35 -9.33
N PHE A 67 -21.13 -17.11 -8.59
CA PHE A 67 -20.79 -17.85 -7.38
C PHE A 67 -21.71 -17.53 -6.20
N ILE A 68 -22.06 -16.25 -5.99
CA ILE A 68 -22.80 -15.81 -4.80
C ILE A 68 -24.33 -15.96 -4.92
N ASP A 69 -24.87 -15.99 -6.15
CA ASP A 69 -26.31 -16.08 -6.42
C ASP A 69 -27.06 -17.17 -5.62
N PRO A 70 -26.53 -18.41 -5.45
CA PRO A 70 -27.19 -19.45 -4.68
C PRO A 70 -27.37 -19.13 -3.18
N TYR A 71 -26.58 -18.19 -2.64
CA TYR A 71 -26.50 -17.89 -1.20
C TYR A 71 -27.24 -16.61 -0.80
N LEU A 72 -27.81 -15.86 -1.75
CA LEU A 72 -28.50 -14.58 -1.51
C LEU A 72 -30.02 -14.74 -1.25
N LYS A 73 -30.48 -15.94 -0.87
CA LYS A 73 -31.91 -16.25 -0.60
C LYS A 73 -32.28 -16.12 0.87
#